data_AF-A0A0C2GEZ5-F1
#
_entry.id   AF-A0A0C2GEZ5-F1
#
_cell.length_a   1.000
_cell.length_b   1.000
_cell.length_c   1.000
_cell.angle_alpha   90.00
_cell.angle_beta   90.00
_cell.angle_gamma   90.00
#
_symmetry.space_group_name_H-M   'P 1'
#
loop_
_entity.id
_entity.type
_entity.pdbx_description
1 polymer ?
#
loop_
_entity_poly.entity_id
_entity_poly.type
_entity_poly.pdbx_seq_one_letter_code
_entity_poly.pdbx_strand_id
1 'polypeptide(L)'
;MGRLGNAVNPEFVMAPIGLAIASSFVLFVNNLFYVSRRMNYLIKCGCAIFVFFFIALVTTRLGVPYEYSDEHPRLRRIIALHTNRTIYDFEGNVVQKDNGLFVHSLDFRRSIWVPVPSPAPVPHPIKLTLIDRVKVGANRLNMTFELRGGYDKMSLHITPLSGYELLTWSFTNIDIEEFGRRTTYFVFMTYGFEMPEIRRFWILLENVLAQCLTHGGNLRSLQQRQWEQVWENKSLSSSVTAT
;
A
#
# COMPACT_ATOMS: atom_id res chain seq x y z
N MET A 1 5.09 -2.96 -7.84
CA MET A 1 4.30 -2.57 -9.02
C MET A 1 4.10 -1.06 -8.95
N GLY A 2 4.57 -0.30 -9.93
CA GLY A 2 4.38 1.15 -9.96
C GLY A 2 2.91 1.53 -10.19
N ARG A 3 2.56 2.80 -9.96
CA ARG A 3 1.17 3.32 -10.09
C ARG A 3 0.50 3.07 -11.46
N LEU A 4 1.28 2.80 -12.52
CA LEU A 4 0.74 2.43 -13.84
C LEU A 4 0.15 1.01 -13.92
N GLY A 5 0.43 0.15 -12.92
CA GLY A 5 -0.15 -1.19 -12.83
C GLY A 5 -0.03 -1.99 -14.14
N ASN A 6 -1.14 -2.63 -14.51
CA ASN A 6 -1.29 -3.46 -15.71
C ASN A 6 -2.07 -2.72 -16.83
N ALA A 7 -1.91 -1.40 -16.93
CA ALA A 7 -2.69 -0.60 -17.88
C ALA A 7 -2.23 -0.78 -19.34
N VAL A 8 -0.94 -1.03 -19.56
CA VAL A 8 -0.33 -1.14 -20.90
C VAL A 8 0.56 -2.37 -20.94
N ASN A 9 0.52 -3.12 -22.04
CA ASN A 9 1.44 -4.24 -22.24
C ASN A 9 2.88 -3.71 -22.22
N PRO A 10 3.74 -4.20 -21.31
CA PRO A 10 5.10 -3.69 -21.17
C PRO A 10 5.92 -3.87 -22.45
N GLU A 11 5.60 -4.87 -23.29
CA GLU A 11 6.24 -5.10 -24.59
C GLU A 11 6.17 -3.87 -25.51
N PHE A 12 5.03 -3.16 -25.55
CA PHE A 12 4.88 -1.95 -26.38
C PHE A 12 5.69 -0.76 -25.85
N VAL A 13 6.12 -0.79 -24.60
CA VAL A 13 6.96 0.24 -23.99
C VAL A 13 8.43 -0.14 -24.12
N MET A 14 8.77 -1.41 -23.90
CA MET A 14 10.14 -1.91 -23.99
C MET A 14 10.65 -1.93 -25.43
N ALA A 15 9.80 -2.23 -26.42
CA ALA A 15 10.18 -2.23 -27.83
C ALA A 15 10.73 -0.88 -28.33
N PRO A 16 10.03 0.26 -28.20
CA PRO A 16 10.54 1.55 -28.67
C PRO A 16 11.74 2.05 -27.85
N ILE A 17 11.78 1.78 -26.54
CA ILE A 17 12.93 2.14 -25.70
C ILE A 17 14.16 1.34 -26.13
N GLY A 18 14.00 0.02 -26.32
CA GLY A 18 15.07 -0.84 -26.81
C GLY A 18 15.56 -0.43 -28.20
N LEU A 19 14.64 -0.07 -29.10
CA LEU A 19 14.97 0.44 -30.43
C LEU A 19 15.75 1.75 -30.35
N ALA A 20 15.33 2.69 -29.49
CA ALA A 20 16.04 3.96 -29.31
C ALA A 20 17.46 3.74 -28.76
N ILE A 21 17.62 2.92 -27.72
CA ILE A 21 18.93 2.60 -27.13
C ILE A 21 19.83 1.90 -28.14
N ALA A 22 19.31 0.90 -28.86
CA ALA A 22 20.06 0.19 -29.89
C ALA A 22 20.46 1.12 -31.04
N SER A 23 19.55 1.98 -31.51
CA SER A 23 19.82 2.96 -32.56
C SER A 23 20.90 3.96 -32.13
N SER A 24 20.83 4.49 -30.90
CA SER A 24 21.86 5.39 -30.35
C SER A 24 23.22 4.71 -30.25
N PHE A 25 23.25 3.44 -29.82
CA PHE A 25 24.49 2.66 -29.77
C PHE A 25 25.09 2.48 -31.17
N VAL A 26 24.28 2.10 -32.16
CA VAL A 26 24.75 1.94 -33.56
C VAL A 26 25.31 3.25 -34.10
N LEU A 27 24.63 4.38 -33.90
CA LEU A 27 25.11 5.68 -34.36
C LEU A 27 26.44 6.10 -33.72
N PHE A 28 26.62 5.81 -32.42
CA PHE A 28 27.89 6.07 -31.72
C PHE A 28 29.03 5.21 -32.27
N VAL A 29 28.81 3.89 -32.40
CA VAL A 29 29.85 2.97 -32.88
C VAL A 29 30.14 3.17 -34.36
N ASN A 30 29.18 3.67 -35.15
CA ASN A 30 29.39 4.01 -36.56
C ASN A 30 30.58 4.96 -36.78
N ASN A 31 30.73 6.00 -35.95
CA ASN A 31 31.87 6.93 -36.02
C ASN A 31 33.21 6.21 -35.75
N LEU A 32 33.24 5.31 -34.76
CA LEU A 32 34.41 4.49 -34.46
C LEU A 32 34.78 3.55 -35.63
N PHE A 33 33.79 3.01 -36.33
CA PHE A 33 34.00 2.18 -37.51
C PHE A 33 34.61 2.94 -38.69
N TYR A 34 34.28 4.23 -38.87
CA TYR A 34 34.88 5.06 -39.93
C TYR A 34 36.37 5.34 -39.71
N VAL A 35 36.80 5.44 -38.45
CA VAL A 35 38.21 5.63 -38.08
C VAL A 35 39.00 4.32 -38.11
N SER A 36 38.33 3.19 -37.91
CA SER A 36 38.97 1.88 -37.83
C SER A 36 39.35 1.30 -39.20
N ARG A 37 40.50 0.63 -39.27
CA ARG A 37 41.08 0.03 -40.49
C ARG A 37 40.29 -1.21 -40.92
N ARG A 38 40.08 -1.41 -42.24
CA ARG A 38 39.34 -2.52 -42.92
C ARG A 38 38.69 -3.57 -41.99
N MET A 39 37.50 -3.28 -41.46
CA MET A 39 36.70 -4.20 -40.62
C MET A 39 35.62 -4.99 -41.39
N ASN A 40 35.70 -5.04 -42.72
CA ASN A 40 34.64 -5.59 -43.58
C ASN A 40 34.26 -7.05 -43.27
N TYR A 41 35.22 -7.88 -42.79
CA TYR A 41 34.94 -9.27 -42.43
C TYR A 41 34.13 -9.40 -41.13
N LEU A 42 34.48 -8.61 -40.10
CA LEU A 42 33.78 -8.61 -38.82
C LEU A 42 32.35 -8.11 -38.96
N ILE A 43 32.11 -7.09 -39.79
CA ILE A 43 30.76 -6.58 -40.07
C ILE A 43 29.90 -7.65 -40.74
N LYS A 44 30.42 -8.34 -41.76
CA LYS A 44 29.69 -9.43 -42.44
C LYS A 44 29.36 -10.57 -41.48
N CYS A 45 30.29 -10.95 -40.60
CA CYS A 45 30.07 -11.97 -39.57
C CYS A 45 29.00 -11.53 -38.57
N GLY A 46 29.07 -10.30 -38.05
CA GLY A 46 28.08 -9.74 -37.13
C GLY A 46 26.67 -9.67 -37.74
N CYS A 47 26.55 -9.21 -38.98
CA CYS A 47 25.27 -9.19 -39.70
C CYS A 47 24.71 -10.60 -39.91
N ALA A 48 25.55 -11.59 -40.26
CA ALA A 48 25.11 -12.97 -40.41
C ALA A 48 24.57 -13.56 -39.10
N ILE A 49 25.26 -13.31 -37.97
CA ILE A 49 24.81 -13.73 -36.64
C ILE A 49 23.49 -13.05 -36.26
N PHE A 50 23.35 -11.74 -36.52
CA PHE A 50 22.12 -11.01 -36.24
C PHE A 50 20.92 -11.55 -37.03
N VAL A 51 21.10 -11.80 -38.34
CA VAL A 51 20.05 -12.40 -39.19
C VAL A 51 19.69 -13.79 -38.71
N PHE A 52 20.67 -14.61 -38.30
CA PHE A 52 20.42 -15.92 -37.71
C PHE A 52 19.57 -15.84 -36.44
N PHE A 53 19.92 -14.96 -35.49
CA PHE A 53 19.13 -14.77 -34.26
C PHE A 53 17.74 -14.21 -34.55
N PHE A 54 17.60 -13.30 -35.52
CA PHE A 54 16.31 -12.77 -35.93
C PHE A 54 15.41 -13.86 -36.53
N ILE A 55 15.95 -14.68 -37.43
CA ILE A 55 15.23 -15.83 -37.99
C ILE A 55 14.85 -16.81 -36.87
N ALA A 56 15.77 -17.11 -35.95
CA ALA A 56 15.47 -17.97 -34.81
C ALA A 56 14.34 -17.40 -33.95
N LEU A 57 14.33 -16.10 -33.64
CA LEU A 57 13.27 -15.47 -32.85
C LEU A 57 11.90 -15.46 -33.54
N VAL A 58 11.86 -15.27 -34.87
CA VAL A 58 10.60 -15.27 -35.64
C VAL A 58 10.07 -16.70 -35.83
N THR A 59 10.95 -17.68 -36.03
CA THR A 59 10.57 -19.07 -36.30
C THR A 59 10.37 -19.91 -35.03
N THR A 60 10.95 -19.51 -33.90
CA THR A 60 10.85 -20.23 -32.63
C THR A 60 10.07 -19.45 -31.58
N ARG A 61 9.51 -20.17 -30.61
CA ARG A 61 8.81 -19.57 -29.45
C ARG A 61 9.75 -18.94 -28.42
N LEU A 62 11.04 -18.76 -28.73
CA LEU A 62 12.02 -18.14 -27.83
C LEU A 62 11.65 -16.69 -27.48
N GLY A 63 10.93 -15.99 -28.35
CA GLY A 63 10.48 -14.61 -28.15
C GLY A 63 9.23 -14.45 -27.27
N VAL A 64 8.55 -15.53 -26.88
CA VAL A 64 7.30 -15.44 -26.08
C VAL A 64 7.45 -16.23 -24.77
N PRO A 65 8.19 -15.69 -23.78
CA PRO A 65 8.46 -16.40 -22.53
C PRO A 65 7.22 -16.63 -21.65
N TYR A 66 6.05 -16.07 -21.95
CA TYR A 66 4.87 -16.10 -21.07
C TYR A 66 3.57 -16.67 -21.69
N GLU A 67 3.66 -17.33 -22.84
CA GLU A 67 2.51 -18.04 -23.42
C GLU A 67 2.10 -19.23 -22.53
N TYR A 68 0.80 -19.39 -22.28
CA TYR A 68 0.25 -20.48 -21.47
C TYR A 68 -0.17 -21.63 -22.38
N SER A 69 0.27 -22.85 -22.08
CA SER A 69 -0.11 -24.08 -22.78
C SER A 69 -0.41 -25.18 -21.75
N ASP A 70 -1.49 -25.92 -21.97
CA ASP A 70 -1.94 -26.99 -21.07
C ASP A 70 -0.97 -28.18 -21.04
N GLU A 71 -0.29 -28.44 -22.15
CA GLU A 71 0.70 -29.53 -22.27
C GLU A 71 2.02 -29.20 -21.57
N HIS A 72 2.33 -27.92 -21.39
CA HIS A 72 3.60 -27.44 -20.84
C HIS A 72 3.35 -26.29 -19.85
N PRO A 73 2.80 -26.59 -18.65
CA PRO A 73 2.52 -25.56 -17.67
C PRO A 73 3.83 -24.93 -17.18
N ARG A 74 3.98 -23.62 -17.40
CA ARG A 74 5.13 -22.86 -16.89
C ARG A 74 4.85 -22.27 -15.51
N LEU A 75 5.91 -22.14 -14.73
CA LEU A 75 5.85 -21.60 -13.38
C LEU A 75 5.29 -20.17 -13.42
N ARG A 76 4.16 -19.96 -12.75
CA ARG A 76 3.53 -18.64 -12.57
C ARG A 76 3.46 -18.33 -11.09
N ARG A 77 3.77 -17.08 -10.73
CA ARG A 77 3.60 -16.57 -9.37
C ARG A 77 2.27 -15.82 -9.26
N ILE A 78 1.35 -16.37 -8.46
CA ILE A 78 0.08 -15.73 -8.11
C ILE A 78 0.04 -15.47 -6.60
N ILE A 79 -0.61 -14.37 -6.24
CA ILE A 79 -0.95 -14.07 -4.85
C ILE A 79 -2.46 -14.18 -4.76
N ALA A 80 -2.96 -15.09 -3.93
CA ALA A 80 -4.38 -15.31 -3.75
C ALA A 80 -4.77 -14.83 -2.34
N LEU A 81 -5.68 -13.86 -2.28
CA LEU A 81 -6.14 -13.26 -1.03
C LEU A 81 -7.61 -13.60 -0.83
N HIS A 82 -7.92 -14.36 0.21
CA HIS A 82 -9.31 -14.55 0.60
C HIS A 82 -9.82 -13.24 1.22
N THR A 83 -10.86 -12.68 0.63
CA THR A 83 -11.45 -11.41 1.04
C THR A 83 -12.91 -11.60 1.38
N ASN A 84 -13.32 -11.16 2.56
CA ASN A 84 -14.71 -11.00 2.94
C ASN A 84 -15.01 -9.50 2.95
N ARG A 85 -15.84 -9.05 2.01
CA ARG A 85 -16.18 -7.64 1.82
C ARG A 85 -17.61 -7.40 2.26
N THR A 86 -17.80 -6.55 3.27
CA THR A 86 -19.10 -5.98 3.66
C THR A 86 -19.11 -4.49 3.36
N ILE A 87 -20.03 -4.05 2.51
CA ILE A 87 -20.24 -2.65 2.18
C ILE A 87 -21.44 -2.15 2.96
N TYR A 88 -21.25 -1.05 3.67
CA TYR A 88 -22.30 -0.36 4.42
C TYR A 88 -22.67 0.94 3.69
N ASP A 89 -23.96 1.28 3.72
CA ASP A 89 -24.47 2.57 3.27
C ASP A 89 -24.19 3.66 4.31
N PHE A 90 -24.42 4.93 3.95
CA PHE A 90 -24.38 6.08 4.84
C PHE A 90 -25.34 5.94 6.04
N GLU A 91 -26.43 5.19 5.87
CA GLU A 91 -27.40 4.87 6.93
C GLU A 91 -26.96 3.69 7.82
N GLY A 92 -25.80 3.08 7.54
CA GLY A 92 -25.27 1.93 8.28
C GLY A 92 -25.86 0.58 7.86
N ASN A 93 -26.74 0.56 6.86
CA ASN A 93 -27.33 -0.66 6.31
C ASN A 93 -26.32 -1.43 5.44
N VAL A 94 -26.34 -2.76 5.48
CA VAL A 94 -25.45 -3.59 4.65
C VAL A 94 -26.01 -3.64 3.23
N VAL A 95 -25.31 -3.03 2.27
CA VAL A 95 -25.70 -3.01 0.85
C VAL A 95 -25.22 -4.28 0.14
N GLN A 96 -24.01 -4.74 0.48
CA GLN A 96 -23.37 -5.85 -0.23
C GLN A 96 -22.48 -6.64 0.71
N LYS A 97 -22.58 -7.97 0.65
CA LYS A 97 -21.76 -8.89 1.43
C LYS A 97 -21.27 -10.01 0.53
N ASP A 98 -20.02 -9.88 0.09
CA ASP A 98 -19.40 -10.79 -0.85
C ASP A 98 -18.19 -11.49 -0.23
N ASN A 99 -18.08 -12.78 -0.50
CA ASN A 99 -16.88 -13.56 -0.20
C ASN A 99 -16.23 -13.95 -1.52
N GLY A 100 -14.93 -13.76 -1.62
CA GLY A 100 -14.22 -14.16 -2.81
C GLY A 100 -12.73 -14.23 -2.64
N LEU A 101 -12.11 -14.93 -3.57
CA LEU A 101 -10.68 -14.99 -3.71
C LEU A 101 -10.25 -13.91 -4.69
N PHE A 102 -9.52 -12.93 -4.19
CA PHE A 102 -8.85 -11.95 -5.02
C PHE A 102 -7.51 -12.54 -5.48
N VAL A 103 -7.47 -12.96 -6.74
CA VAL A 103 -6.27 -13.52 -7.36
C VAL A 103 -5.53 -12.41 -8.08
N HIS A 104 -4.38 -12.04 -7.55
CA HIS A 104 -3.46 -11.08 -8.15
C HIS A 104 -2.31 -11.82 -8.82
N SER A 105 -2.19 -11.63 -10.13
CA SER A 105 -1.09 -12.19 -10.92
C SER A 105 0.09 -11.23 -10.87
N LEU A 106 1.31 -11.74 -10.73
CA LEU A 106 2.53 -10.91 -10.76
C LEU A 106 3.10 -10.73 -12.17
N ASP A 107 2.35 -11.15 -13.19
CA ASP A 107 2.61 -10.93 -14.61
C ASP A 107 1.71 -9.79 -15.15
N PHE A 108 1.73 -9.56 -16.46
CA PHE A 108 0.84 -8.59 -17.11
C PHE A 108 -0.63 -9.05 -17.14
N ARG A 109 -1.01 -10.18 -16.52
CA ARG A 109 -2.42 -10.59 -16.50
C ARG A 109 -3.15 -9.82 -15.42
N ARG A 110 -4.42 -9.46 -15.68
CA ARG A 110 -5.24 -8.70 -14.74
C ARG A 110 -5.49 -9.48 -13.45
N SER A 111 -5.78 -8.76 -12.38
CA SER A 111 -6.35 -9.35 -11.17
C SER A 111 -7.77 -9.84 -11.44
N ILE A 112 -8.12 -10.98 -10.87
CA ILE A 112 -9.42 -11.61 -11.06
C ILE A 112 -10.09 -11.77 -9.68
N TRP A 113 -11.38 -11.47 -9.63
CA TRP A 113 -12.23 -11.81 -8.49
C TRP A 113 -12.94 -13.13 -8.75
N VAL A 114 -12.72 -14.11 -7.88
CA VAL A 114 -13.37 -15.42 -7.95
C VAL A 114 -14.37 -15.51 -6.79
N PRO A 115 -15.69 -15.58 -7.04
CA PRO A 115 -16.69 -15.70 -5.99
C PRO A 115 -16.56 -17.06 -5.30
N VAL A 116 -16.65 -17.08 -3.96
CA VAL A 116 -16.55 -18.30 -3.15
C VAL A 116 -17.81 -18.41 -2.28
N PRO A 117 -18.44 -19.60 -2.20
CA PRO A 117 -19.72 -19.75 -1.48
C PRO A 117 -19.59 -19.55 0.03
N SER A 118 -18.42 -19.82 0.62
CA SER A 118 -18.18 -19.71 2.06
C SER A 118 -17.03 -18.74 2.37
N PRO A 119 -17.14 -17.95 3.44
CA PRO A 119 -16.01 -17.18 3.93
C PRO A 119 -14.90 -18.12 4.42
N ALA A 120 -13.63 -17.74 4.24
CA ALA A 120 -12.53 -18.50 4.81
C ALA A 120 -12.62 -18.48 6.33
N PRO A 121 -12.32 -19.61 6.99
CA PRO A 121 -12.05 -19.58 8.41
C PRO A 121 -10.80 -18.71 8.60
N VAL A 122 -10.92 -17.67 9.43
CA VAL A 122 -9.78 -16.91 9.93
C VAL A 122 -9.36 -17.59 11.23
N PRO A 123 -8.24 -18.35 11.26
CA PRO A 123 -7.77 -19.05 12.46
C PRO A 123 -7.78 -18.20 13.72
N HIS A 124 -7.35 -16.93 13.62
CA HIS A 124 -7.21 -16.03 14.76
C HIS A 124 -7.85 -14.66 14.44
N PRO A 125 -9.18 -14.51 14.62
CA PRO A 125 -9.85 -13.25 14.34
C PRO A 125 -9.39 -12.16 15.30
N ILE A 126 -9.07 -10.98 14.76
CA ILE A 126 -8.71 -9.81 15.56
C ILE A 126 -9.97 -9.32 16.29
N LYS A 127 -9.89 -9.25 17.62
CA LYS A 127 -10.92 -8.65 18.47
C LYS A 127 -10.28 -7.58 19.34
N LEU A 128 -10.72 -6.34 19.17
CA LEU A 128 -10.31 -5.21 19.99
C LEU A 128 -11.48 -4.82 20.90
N THR A 129 -11.24 -4.86 22.20
CA THR A 129 -12.24 -4.48 23.22
C THR A 129 -11.67 -3.41 24.13
N LEU A 130 -12.47 -2.37 24.43
CA LEU A 130 -12.14 -1.39 25.46
C LEU A 130 -12.46 -2.03 26.82
N ILE A 131 -11.43 -2.32 27.61
CA ILE A 131 -11.60 -2.85 28.97
C ILE A 131 -12.01 -1.72 29.91
N ASP A 132 -11.25 -0.63 29.86
CA ASP A 132 -11.33 0.40 30.88
C ASP A 132 -11.24 1.79 30.28
N ARG A 133 -12.01 2.70 30.87
CA ARG A 133 -12.07 4.11 30.50
C ARG A 133 -12.19 4.94 31.78
N VAL A 134 -11.06 5.45 32.22
CA VAL A 134 -10.96 6.24 33.46
C VAL A 134 -10.56 7.66 33.12
N LYS A 135 -11.34 8.62 33.62
CA LYS A 135 -10.92 10.02 33.62
C LYS A 135 -9.91 10.23 34.74
N VAL A 136 -8.68 10.58 34.40
CA VAL A 136 -7.59 10.80 35.35
C VAL A 136 -7.44 12.31 35.55
N GLY A 137 -7.98 12.84 36.64
CA GLY A 137 -8.01 14.28 36.91
C GLY A 137 -9.04 15.04 36.04
N ALA A 138 -8.89 16.37 35.97
CA ALA A 138 -9.86 17.23 35.27
C ALA A 138 -9.81 17.11 33.74
N ASN A 139 -8.66 16.70 33.18
CA ASN A 139 -8.38 16.88 31.76
C ASN A 139 -7.81 15.67 31.02
N ARG A 140 -7.57 14.54 31.72
CA ARG A 140 -6.94 13.37 31.09
C ARG A 140 -7.90 12.21 31.02
N LEU A 141 -7.80 11.44 29.94
CA LEU A 141 -8.60 10.25 29.70
C LEU A 141 -7.64 9.09 29.45
N ASN A 142 -7.64 8.14 30.36
CA ASN A 142 -6.94 6.88 30.19
C ASN A 142 -7.90 5.84 29.61
N MET A 143 -7.51 5.21 28.51
CA MET A 143 -8.26 4.14 27.88
C MET A 143 -7.38 2.91 27.72
N THR A 144 -7.84 1.79 28.27
CA THR A 144 -7.16 0.50 28.20
C THR A 144 -7.88 -0.43 27.25
N PHE A 145 -7.15 -0.93 26.26
CA PHE A 145 -7.64 -1.83 25.25
C PHE A 145 -7.06 -3.22 25.45
N GLU A 146 -7.87 -4.23 25.13
CA GLU A 146 -7.44 -5.61 24.99
C GLU A 146 -7.63 -6.04 23.55
N LEU A 147 -6.53 -6.50 22.97
CA LEU A 147 -6.44 -7.05 21.64
C LEU A 147 -6.26 -8.55 21.76
N ARG A 148 -7.13 -9.31 21.09
CA ARG A 148 -7.03 -10.77 20.96
C ARG A 148 -6.93 -11.15 19.49
N GLY A 149 -6.09 -12.12 19.19
CA GLY A 149 -5.89 -12.60 17.83
C GLY A 149 -5.23 -11.58 16.91
N GLY A 150 -5.16 -11.92 15.62
CA GLY A 150 -4.29 -11.26 14.66
C GLY A 150 -3.08 -12.10 14.31
N TYR A 151 -2.60 -11.93 13.10
CA TYR A 151 -1.37 -12.56 12.65
C TYR A 151 -0.16 -11.74 13.11
N ASP A 152 1.03 -12.26 12.83
CA ASP A 152 2.38 -11.73 13.10
C ASP A 152 2.59 -10.21 13.07
N LYS A 153 1.74 -9.44 12.37
CA LYS A 153 1.85 -7.98 12.19
C LYS A 153 0.57 -7.25 12.55
N MET A 154 0.72 -6.11 13.23
CA MET A 154 -0.36 -5.17 13.55
C MET A 154 0.05 -3.75 13.16
N SER A 155 -0.86 -3.05 12.49
CA SER A 155 -0.78 -1.61 12.24
C SER A 155 -1.92 -0.88 12.96
N LEU A 156 -1.60 0.00 13.89
CA LEU A 156 -2.56 0.80 14.65
C LEU A 156 -2.41 2.27 14.26
N HIS A 157 -3.51 2.88 13.80
CA HIS A 157 -3.59 4.30 13.52
C HIS A 157 -4.49 4.97 14.56
N ILE A 158 -4.01 6.04 15.17
CA ILE A 158 -4.74 6.78 16.21
C ILE A 158 -4.81 8.23 15.79
N THR A 159 -6.03 8.72 15.58
CA THR A 159 -6.32 10.14 15.33
C THR A 159 -7.22 10.63 16.46
N PRO A 160 -6.67 11.29 17.49
CA PRO A 160 -7.47 11.89 18.54
C PRO A 160 -8.47 12.91 17.97
N LEU A 161 -9.70 12.89 18.48
CA LEU A 161 -10.77 13.81 18.06
C LEU A 161 -11.14 14.77 19.21
N SER A 162 -11.91 15.80 18.90
CA SER A 162 -12.51 16.71 19.90
C SER A 162 -11.50 17.49 20.76
N GLY A 163 -10.33 17.84 20.21
CA GLY A 163 -9.31 18.63 20.93
C GLY A 163 -8.53 17.84 21.98
N TYR A 164 -8.64 16.51 21.96
CA TYR A 164 -7.72 15.64 22.69
C TYR A 164 -6.41 15.51 21.93
N GLU A 165 -5.28 15.56 22.64
CA GLU A 165 -3.96 15.22 22.13
C GLU A 165 -3.47 13.93 22.83
N LEU A 166 -2.66 13.15 22.13
CA LEU A 166 -2.04 11.96 22.71
C LEU A 166 -0.85 12.40 23.57
N LEU A 167 -0.91 12.15 24.87
CA LEU A 167 0.19 12.45 25.78
C LEU A 167 1.22 11.31 25.76
N THR A 168 0.76 10.08 25.99
CA THR A 168 1.61 8.89 26.07
C THR A 168 0.81 7.61 25.86
N TRP A 169 1.51 6.52 25.61
CA TRP A 169 0.95 5.19 25.39
C TRP A 169 1.82 4.09 25.99
N SER A 170 1.33 2.86 26.02
CA SER A 170 2.06 1.72 26.57
C SER A 170 3.06 1.07 25.60
N PHE A 171 3.28 1.63 24.40
CA PHE A 171 4.11 0.98 23.37
C PHE A 171 5.58 1.40 23.43
N THR A 172 5.84 2.69 23.26
CA THR A 172 7.18 3.30 23.25
C THR A 172 7.14 4.61 24.01
N ASN A 173 8.29 5.13 24.43
CA ASN A 173 8.33 6.48 24.95
C ASN A 173 8.11 7.46 23.78
N ILE A 174 7.13 8.36 23.92
CA ILE A 174 6.86 9.38 22.91
C ILE A 174 7.68 10.62 23.30
N ASP A 175 8.70 10.93 22.51
CA ASP A 175 9.39 12.21 22.63
C ASP A 175 8.73 13.23 21.69
N ILE A 176 7.96 14.15 22.28
CA ILE A 176 7.22 15.15 21.51
C ILE A 176 8.18 16.19 20.89
N GLU A 177 9.37 16.38 21.48
CA GLU A 177 10.36 17.37 21.02
C GLU A 177 11.03 16.93 19.72
N GLU A 178 11.32 15.63 19.58
CA GLU A 178 11.94 15.07 18.38
C GLU A 178 10.94 14.88 17.22
N PHE A 179 9.72 14.40 17.52
CA PHE A 179 8.76 13.98 16.49
C PHE A 179 7.79 15.07 16.02
N GLY A 180 7.72 16.19 16.76
CA GLY A 180 6.76 17.26 16.57
C GLY A 180 5.32 16.83 16.87
N ARG A 181 4.42 17.80 17.06
CA ARG A 181 2.99 17.51 17.26
C ARG A 181 2.37 17.03 15.96
N ARG A 182 1.75 15.84 15.97
CA ARG A 182 1.08 15.24 14.80
C ARG A 182 -0.41 15.03 15.09
N THR A 183 -1.22 15.12 14.05
CA THR A 183 -2.66 14.85 14.13
C THR A 183 -2.98 13.36 14.20
N THR A 184 -2.12 12.52 13.59
CA THR A 184 -2.29 11.07 13.55
C THR A 184 -1.00 10.37 13.95
N TYR A 185 -1.13 9.42 14.87
CA TYR A 185 -0.06 8.57 15.36
C TYR A 185 -0.19 7.17 14.76
N PHE A 186 0.94 6.56 14.48
CA PHE A 186 1.01 5.25 13.86
C PHE A 186 1.94 4.35 14.65
N VAL A 187 1.45 3.15 14.97
CA VAL A 187 2.24 2.08 15.60
C VAL A 187 2.23 0.89 14.66
N PHE A 188 3.42 0.46 14.26
CA PHE A 188 3.63 -0.79 13.55
C PHE A 188 4.32 -1.77 14.48
N MET A 189 3.76 -2.96 14.59
CA MET A 189 4.25 -4.00 15.48
C MET A 189 4.34 -5.31 14.74
N THR A 190 5.46 -6.00 14.91
CA THR A 190 5.70 -7.31 14.31
C THR A 190 6.30 -8.24 15.34
N TYR A 191 5.82 -9.48 15.40
CA TYR A 191 6.37 -10.53 16.23
C TYR A 191 7.09 -11.57 15.38
N GLY A 192 8.19 -12.09 15.92
CA GLY A 192 8.98 -13.14 15.28
C GLY A 192 8.57 -14.54 15.74
N PHE A 193 8.88 -14.89 16.99
CA PHE A 193 8.92 -16.28 17.44
C PHE A 193 7.82 -16.65 18.46
N GLU A 194 7.48 -15.76 19.39
CA GLU A 194 6.43 -16.00 20.41
C GLU A 194 5.48 -14.81 20.47
N MET A 195 4.23 -15.02 20.06
CA MET A 195 3.19 -13.99 20.10
C MET A 195 2.24 -14.24 21.28
N PRO A 196 1.94 -13.22 22.10
CA PRO A 196 0.95 -13.35 23.17
C PRO A 196 -0.47 -13.43 22.57
N GLU A 197 -1.29 -14.36 23.07
CA GLU A 197 -2.70 -14.51 22.65
C GLU A 197 -3.55 -13.27 22.96
N ILE A 198 -3.18 -12.57 24.03
CA ILE A 198 -3.86 -11.37 24.53
C ILE A 198 -2.81 -10.29 24.73
N ARG A 199 -3.02 -9.12 24.12
CA ARG A 199 -2.24 -7.92 24.36
C ARG A 199 -3.12 -6.84 24.97
N ARG A 200 -2.69 -6.33 26.12
CA ARG A 200 -3.27 -5.14 26.74
C ARG A 200 -2.37 -3.95 26.46
N PHE A 201 -2.96 -2.87 25.98
CA PHE A 201 -2.27 -1.60 25.80
C PHE A 201 -3.17 -0.46 26.26
N TRP A 202 -2.56 0.62 26.71
CA TRP A 202 -3.28 1.79 27.18
C TRP A 202 -2.79 3.04 26.45
N ILE A 203 -3.70 4.00 26.29
CA ILE A 203 -3.43 5.31 25.73
C ILE A 203 -3.95 6.38 26.67
N LEU A 204 -3.12 7.38 26.91
CA LEU A 204 -3.44 8.52 27.74
C LEU A 204 -3.62 9.75 26.85
N LEU A 205 -4.85 10.26 26.84
CA LEU A 205 -5.21 11.46 26.10
C LEU A 205 -5.35 12.64 27.07
N GLU A 206 -4.97 13.83 26.61
CA GLU A 206 -5.15 15.08 27.33
C GLU A 206 -6.01 16.03 26.51
N ASN A 207 -6.99 16.68 27.11
CA ASN A 207 -7.88 17.61 26.41
C ASN A 207 -7.36 19.06 26.49
N VAL A 208 -6.70 19.52 25.44
CA VAL A 208 -6.11 20.87 25.45
C VAL A 208 -7.18 21.98 25.63
N LEU A 209 -8.42 21.72 25.22
CA LEU A 209 -9.52 22.68 25.35
C LEU A 209 -9.98 22.87 26.80
N ALA A 210 -9.94 21.84 27.66
CA ALA A 210 -10.36 22.00 29.06
C ALA A 210 -9.35 22.82 29.88
N GLN A 211 -8.06 22.80 29.51
CA GLN A 211 -7.05 23.71 30.08
C GLN A 211 -7.31 25.17 29.71
N CYS A 212 -7.75 25.46 28.48
CA CYS A 212 -8.12 26.82 28.08
C CYS A 212 -9.34 27.37 28.84
N LEU A 213 -10.30 26.51 29.20
CA LEU A 213 -11.48 26.91 29.99
C LEU A 213 -11.11 27.31 31.43
N THR A 214 -10.11 26.65 32.02
CA THR A 214 -9.61 27.04 33.35
C THR A 214 -8.79 28.33 33.35
N HIS A 215 -8.28 28.76 32.19
CA HIS A 215 -7.46 29.98 32.02
C HIS A 215 -8.20 31.17 31.39
N GLY A 216 -9.54 31.14 31.32
CA GLY A 216 -10.34 32.29 30.84
C GLY A 216 -10.32 32.49 29.32
N GLY A 217 -10.03 31.44 28.54
CA GLY A 217 -10.07 31.48 27.09
C GLY A 217 -11.50 31.57 26.53
N ASN A 218 -11.72 32.47 25.56
CA ASN A 218 -13.02 32.71 24.94
C ASN A 218 -13.48 31.52 24.08
N LEU A 219 -14.56 30.85 24.48
CA LEU A 219 -15.13 29.65 23.83
C LEU A 219 -15.49 29.85 22.35
N ARG A 220 -15.91 31.07 21.96
CA ARG A 220 -16.45 31.30 20.60
C ARG A 220 -15.41 31.24 19.50
N SER A 221 -14.18 31.70 19.76
CA SER A 221 -13.11 31.70 18.74
C SER A 221 -12.54 30.31 18.49
N LEU A 222 -12.55 29.44 19.51
CA LEU A 222 -12.05 28.06 19.42
C LEU A 222 -13.06 27.15 18.72
N GLN A 223 -14.34 27.29 19.03
CA GLN A 223 -15.40 26.54 18.37
C GLN A 223 -15.48 26.88 16.88
N GLN A 224 -15.22 28.14 16.51
CA GLN A 224 -15.17 28.59 15.12
C GLN A 224 -13.96 28.01 14.36
N ARG A 225 -12.76 28.00 14.96
CA ARG A 225 -11.58 27.32 14.37
C ARG A 225 -11.78 25.81 14.22
N GLN A 226 -12.50 25.18 15.15
CA GLN A 226 -12.78 23.75 15.11
C GLN A 226 -13.81 23.41 14.03
N TRP A 227 -14.82 24.26 13.83
CA TRP A 227 -15.74 24.16 12.70
C TRP A 227 -15.04 24.41 11.36
N GLU A 228 -14.10 25.36 11.28
CA GLU A 228 -13.31 25.64 10.09
C GLU A 228 -12.38 24.46 9.73
N GLN A 229 -11.70 23.83 10.69
CA GLN A 229 -10.88 22.64 10.44
C GLN A 229 -11.69 21.40 10.04
N VAL A 230 -12.89 21.23 10.59
CA VAL A 230 -13.81 20.17 10.15
C VAL A 230 -14.29 20.43 8.73
N TRP A 231 -14.59 21.69 8.37
CA TRP A 231 -14.96 22.08 7.01
C TRP A 231 -13.80 21.92 6.01
N GLU A 232 -12.58 22.32 6.36
CA GLU A 232 -11.38 22.15 5.52
C GLU A 232 -11.02 20.67 5.30
N ASN A 233 -11.09 19.83 6.34
CA ASN A 233 -10.85 18.40 6.16
C ASN A 233 -11.95 17.73 5.32
N LYS A 234 -13.19 18.23 5.39
CA LYS A 234 -14.30 17.73 4.57
C LYS A 234 -14.21 18.20 3.11
N SER A 235 -13.73 19.42 2.86
CA SER A 235 -13.47 19.94 1.49
C SER A 235 -12.24 19.29 0.84
N LEU A 236 -11.20 18.97 1.61
CA LEU A 236 -10.06 18.18 1.15
C LEU A 236 -10.42 16.72 0.86
N SER A 237 -11.39 16.14 1.59
CA SER A 237 -11.88 14.78 1.28
C SER A 237 -12.77 14.71 0.02
N SER A 238 -13.46 15.80 -0.32
CA SER A 238 -14.34 15.87 -1.50
C SER A 238 -13.64 16.35 -2.78
N SER A 239 -12.44 16.95 -2.67
CA SER A 239 -11.61 17.32 -3.82
C SER A 239 -10.68 16.20 -4.30
N VAL A 240 -10.59 15.08 -3.58
CA VAL A 240 -9.85 13.88 -4.01
C VAL A 240 -10.83 12.82 -4.52
N THR A 241 -11.65 13.19 -5.52
CA THR A 241 -12.34 12.24 -6.41
C THR A 241 -12.57 12.89 -7.77
N ALA A 242 -11.49 13.28 -8.44
CA ALA A 242 -11.45 13.54 -9.88
C ALA A 242 -9.99 13.44 -10.36
N THR A 243 -9.51 12.21 -10.59
CA THR A 243 -8.64 11.77 -11.69
C THR A 243 -8.25 10.31 -11.50
#